data_AF-X1MA27-F1
#
_entry.id   AF-X1MA27-F1
#
_cell.length_a   1.000
_cell.length_b   1.000
_cell.length_c   1.000
_cell.angle_alpha   90.00
_cell.angle_beta   90.00
_cell.angle_gamma   90.00
#
_symmetry.space_group_name_H-M   'P 1'
#
loop_
_entity.id
_entity.type
_entity.pdbx_description
1 polymer ?
#
loop_
_entity_poly.entity_id
_entity_poly.type
_entity_poly.pdbx_seq_one_letter_code
_entity_poly.pdbx_strand_id
1 'polypeptide(L)'
;PKLDRILSDIRWDVLLFFISLFVIVGGLEAGGLLNLAGNGIISLTRYGMLLTAIVVLWVGALASGVVSNVPFTIAMLPILKGLASQGVPVAPLWWALALGVGFGGNLTPIGAAANVLVVSLSDSMGERLTFKGWLRNGSPIALATCIIGSVALMLAIKLGLF
;
A
#
# COMPACT_ATOMS: atom_id res chain seq x y z
N PRO A 1 -23.60 -26.78 -10.14
CA PRO A 1 -23.57 -26.76 -8.65
C PRO A 1 -24.78 -25.99 -8.09
N LYS A 2 -25.34 -26.37 -6.94
CA LYS A 2 -26.43 -25.60 -6.30
C LYS A 2 -25.90 -24.25 -5.80
N LEU A 3 -26.66 -23.17 -6.03
CA LEU A 3 -26.27 -21.80 -5.70
C LEU A 3 -25.82 -21.64 -4.24
N ASP A 4 -26.52 -22.29 -3.31
CA ASP A 4 -26.24 -22.23 -1.87
C ASP A 4 -24.83 -22.70 -1.51
N ARG A 5 -24.32 -23.70 -2.24
CA ARG A 5 -22.97 -24.24 -2.05
C ARG A 5 -21.90 -23.29 -2.57
N ILE A 6 -22.21 -22.55 -3.63
CA ILE A 6 -21.30 -21.53 -4.17
C ILE A 6 -21.25 -20.34 -3.21
N LEU A 7 -22.40 -19.93 -2.66
CA LEU A 7 -22.47 -18.81 -1.71
C LEU A 7 -21.80 -19.13 -0.36
N SER A 8 -21.79 -20.39 0.07
CA SER A 8 -21.10 -20.81 1.31
C SER A 8 -19.57 -20.78 1.18
N ASP A 9 -19.03 -20.93 -0.03
CA ASP A 9 -17.59 -20.91 -0.29
C ASP A 9 -17.05 -19.46 -0.39
N ILE A 10 -17.94 -18.46 -0.42
CA ILE A 10 -17.56 -17.05 -0.50
C ILE A 10 -17.16 -16.54 0.89
N ARG A 11 -16.00 -15.87 0.93
CA ARG A 11 -15.47 -15.14 2.09
C ARG A 11 -16.17 -13.79 2.25
N TRP A 12 -17.40 -13.81 2.79
CA TRP A 12 -18.24 -12.61 2.99
C TRP A 12 -17.57 -11.54 3.85
N ASP A 13 -16.74 -11.94 4.82
CA ASP A 13 -15.91 -11.08 5.65
C ASP A 13 -15.00 -10.16 4.81
N VAL A 14 -14.36 -10.73 3.79
CA VAL A 14 -13.44 -10.02 2.91
C VAL A 14 -14.20 -9.09 1.97
N LEU A 15 -15.32 -9.54 1.41
CA LEU A 15 -16.16 -8.71 0.52
C LEU A 15 -16.71 -7.48 1.24
N LEU A 16 -17.26 -7.65 2.45
CA LEU A 16 -17.80 -6.54 3.24
C LEU A 16 -16.71 -5.53 3.61
N PHE A 17 -15.50 -6.00 3.95
CA PHE A 17 -14.37 -5.11 4.21
C PHE A 17 -14.02 -4.23 2.99
N PHE A 18 -13.93 -4.81 1.79
CA PHE A 18 -13.65 -4.05 0.56
C PHE A 18 -14.77 -3.08 0.21
N ILE A 19 -16.03 -3.47 0.38
CA ILE A 19 -17.18 -2.58 0.18
C ILE A 19 -17.09 -1.37 1.11
N SER A 20 -16.92 -1.60 2.42
CA SER A 20 -16.81 -0.51 3.41
C SER A 20 -15.63 0.40 3.12
N LEU A 21 -14.49 -0.17 2.74
CA LEU A 21 -13.33 0.62 2.35
C LEU A 21 -13.63 1.51 1.13
N PHE A 22 -14.22 0.97 0.06
CA PHE A 22 -14.53 1.79 -1.13
C PHE A 22 -15.53 2.89 -0.84
N VAL A 23 -16.51 2.64 0.03
CA VAL A 23 -17.42 3.67 0.53
C VAL A 23 -16.65 4.77 1.28
N ILE A 24 -15.72 4.40 2.16
CA ILE A 24 -14.87 5.37 2.88
C ILE A 24 -14.00 6.17 1.90
N VAL A 25 -13.34 5.51 0.95
CA VAL A 25 -12.50 6.18 -0.06
C VAL A 25 -13.32 7.15 -0.90
N GLY A 26 -14.50 6.74 -1.36
CA GLY A 26 -15.43 7.62 -2.07
C GLY A 26 -15.91 8.79 -1.21
N GLY A 27 -16.12 8.57 0.10
CA GLY A 27 -16.41 9.64 1.05
C GLY A 27 -15.25 10.63 1.24
N LEU A 28 -14.01 10.14 1.30
CA LEU A 28 -12.81 10.98 1.40
C LEU A 28 -12.56 11.77 0.10
N GLU A 29 -12.89 11.19 -1.05
CA GLU A 29 -12.88 11.86 -2.36
C GLU A 29 -13.88 13.01 -2.39
N ALA A 30 -15.15 12.72 -2.07
CA ALA A 30 -16.21 13.73 -2.02
C ALA A 30 -15.92 14.82 -0.98
N GLY A 31 -15.26 14.47 0.13
CA GLY A 31 -14.80 15.40 1.16
C GLY A 31 -13.56 16.24 0.79
N GLY A 32 -12.97 16.03 -0.39
CA GLY A 32 -11.83 16.81 -0.88
C GLY A 32 -10.47 16.44 -0.28
N LEU A 33 -10.39 15.39 0.54
CA LEU A 33 -9.13 14.97 1.16
C LEU A 33 -8.12 14.46 0.11
N LEU A 34 -8.61 13.82 -0.97
CA LEU A 34 -7.76 13.41 -2.08
C LEU A 34 -7.12 14.60 -2.80
N ASN A 35 -7.84 15.74 -2.92
CA ASN A 35 -7.29 16.96 -3.50
C ASN A 35 -6.20 17.57 -2.60
N LEU A 36 -6.40 17.55 -1.27
CA LEU A 36 -5.37 17.97 -0.31
C LEU A 36 -4.11 17.10 -0.39
N ALA A 37 -4.29 15.78 -0.43
CA ALA A 37 -3.18 14.84 -0.59
C ALA A 37 -2.43 15.04 -1.92
N GLY A 38 -3.17 15.20 -3.02
CA GLY A 38 -2.61 15.51 -4.34
C GLY A 38 -1.81 16.81 -4.34
N ASN A 39 -2.34 17.89 -3.77
CA ASN A 39 -1.64 19.17 -3.64
C ASN A 39 -0.36 19.06 -2.80
N GLY A 40 -0.38 18.24 -1.74
CA GLY A 40 0.81 17.90 -0.97
C GLY A 40 1.88 17.25 -1.84
N ILE A 41 1.52 16.25 -2.66
CA ILE A 41 2.44 15.60 -3.58
C ILE A 41 2.97 16.60 -4.63
N ILE A 42 2.11 17.45 -5.21
CA ILE A 42 2.53 18.51 -6.15
C ILE A 42 3.55 19.45 -5.49
N SER A 43 3.30 19.88 -4.25
CA SER A 43 4.24 20.75 -3.55
C SER A 43 5.62 20.09 -3.35
N LEU A 44 5.64 18.77 -3.13
CA LEU A 44 6.87 17.98 -3.05
C LEU A 44 7.60 17.89 -4.39
N THR A 45 6.87 17.80 -5.51
CA THR A 45 7.50 17.76 -6.84
C THR A 45 8.33 19.00 -7.16
N ARG A 46 8.01 20.15 -6.54
CA ARG A 46 8.81 21.38 -6.67
C ARG A 46 10.22 21.25 -6.10
N TYR A 47 10.41 20.37 -5.13
CA TYR A 47 11.71 20.06 -4.53
C TYR A 47 12.46 18.93 -5.26
N GLY A 48 11.82 18.31 -6.26
CA GLY A 48 12.41 17.29 -7.11
C GLY A 48 11.65 15.97 -7.10
N MET A 49 11.64 15.33 -8.28
CA MET A 49 10.92 14.07 -8.51
C MET A 49 11.43 12.93 -7.62
N LEU A 50 12.75 12.85 -7.41
CA LEU A 50 13.37 11.85 -6.55
C LEU A 50 12.85 11.94 -5.11
N LEU A 51 12.82 13.14 -4.54
CA LEU A 51 12.33 13.34 -3.17
C LEU A 51 10.86 12.94 -3.07
N THR A 52 10.05 13.36 -4.05
CA THR A 52 8.62 13.02 -4.07
C THR A 52 8.41 11.51 -4.14
N ALA A 53 9.15 10.82 -5.00
CA ALA A 53 9.05 9.39 -5.16
C ALA A 53 9.50 8.64 -3.88
N ILE A 54 10.56 9.09 -3.21
CA ILE A 54 10.97 8.53 -1.91
C ILE A 54 9.89 8.75 -0.85
N VAL A 55 9.32 9.96 -0.76
CA VAL A 55 8.23 10.24 0.20
C VAL A 55 7.02 9.36 -0.06
N VAL A 56 6.58 9.23 -1.32
CA VAL A 56 5.46 8.36 -1.69
C VAL A 56 5.74 6.90 -1.32
N LEU A 57 6.97 6.41 -1.53
CA LEU A 57 7.37 5.05 -1.14
C LEU A 57 7.23 4.85 0.36
N TRP A 58 7.80 5.76 1.18
CA TRP A 58 7.79 5.60 2.63
C TRP A 58 6.41 5.81 3.25
N VAL A 59 5.64 6.79 2.76
CA VAL A 59 4.24 6.97 3.16
C VAL A 59 3.42 5.74 2.80
N GLY A 60 3.59 5.23 1.57
CA GLY A 60 2.94 4.00 1.13
C GLY A 60 3.33 2.79 1.98
N ALA A 61 4.60 2.69 2.36
CA ALA A 61 5.06 1.61 3.22
C ALA A 61 4.43 1.66 4.61
N LEU A 62 4.53 2.80 5.28
CA LEU A 62 3.99 2.98 6.64
C LEU A 62 2.46 2.82 6.66
N ALA A 63 1.76 3.42 5.69
CA ALA A 63 0.32 3.32 5.59
C ALA A 63 -0.11 1.88 5.28
N SER A 64 0.60 1.19 4.36
CA SER A 64 0.32 -0.21 4.05
C SER A 64 0.57 -1.14 5.21
N GLY A 65 1.46 -0.77 6.15
CA GLY A 65 1.66 -1.50 7.39
C GLY A 65 0.44 -1.49 8.31
N VAL A 66 -0.52 -0.58 8.11
CA VAL A 66 -1.73 -0.45 8.95
C VAL A 66 -2.99 -0.77 8.15
N VAL A 67 -3.08 -0.23 6.95
CA VAL A 67 -4.20 -0.35 6.03
C VAL A 67 -3.71 -1.22 4.89
N SER A 68 -4.12 -2.49 4.85
CA SER A 68 -3.66 -3.50 3.87
C SER A 68 -3.28 -2.93 2.49
N ASN A 69 -2.23 -3.46 1.89
CA ASN A 69 -1.65 -2.95 0.64
C ASN A 69 -2.66 -2.70 -0.50
N VAL A 70 -3.63 -3.61 -0.70
CA VAL A 70 -4.65 -3.48 -1.76
C VAL A 70 -5.56 -2.26 -1.50
N PRO A 71 -6.20 -2.13 -0.33
CA PRO A 71 -6.95 -0.94 0.04
C PRO A 71 -6.24 0.39 -0.19
N PHE A 72 -5.02 0.50 0.33
CA PHE A 72 -4.28 1.75 0.27
C PHE A 72 -3.88 2.10 -1.17
N THR A 73 -3.50 1.10 -1.96
CA THR A 73 -3.19 1.29 -3.39
C THR A 73 -4.39 1.88 -4.13
N ILE A 74 -5.59 1.34 -3.89
CA ILE A 74 -6.82 1.80 -4.55
C ILE A 74 -7.12 3.27 -4.22
N ALA A 75 -6.90 3.69 -2.97
CA ALA A 75 -7.06 5.09 -2.56
C ALA A 75 -6.05 6.04 -3.22
N MET A 76 -4.84 5.56 -3.52
CA MET A 76 -3.79 6.35 -4.18
C MET A 76 -3.96 6.45 -5.71
N LEU A 77 -4.67 5.51 -6.34
CA LEU A 77 -4.93 5.53 -7.79
C LEU A 77 -5.54 6.85 -8.29
N PRO A 78 -6.67 7.35 -7.73
CA PRO A 78 -7.27 8.60 -8.20
C PRO A 78 -6.33 9.79 -7.99
N ILE A 79 -5.56 9.82 -6.90
CA ILE A 79 -4.59 10.88 -6.61
C ILE A 79 -3.53 10.91 -7.73
N LEU A 80 -2.86 9.80 -7.99
CA LEU A 80 -1.81 9.74 -9.02
C LEU A 80 -2.36 10.00 -10.43
N LYS A 81 -3.57 9.53 -10.75
CA LYS A 81 -4.24 9.88 -12.01
C LYS A 81 -4.54 11.37 -12.14
N GLY A 82 -4.99 12.01 -11.06
CA GLY A 82 -5.23 13.46 -11.00
C GLY A 82 -3.95 14.29 -11.13
N LEU A 83 -2.80 13.76 -10.70
CA LEU A 83 -1.49 14.38 -10.95
C LEU A 83 -1.07 14.25 -12.41
N ALA A 84 -1.31 13.07 -13.00
CA ALA A 84 -0.99 12.81 -14.39
C ALA A 84 -1.77 13.75 -15.34
N SER A 85 -3.05 13.99 -15.06
CA SER A 85 -3.87 14.93 -15.84
C SER A 85 -3.41 16.39 -15.72
N GLN A 86 -2.67 16.73 -14.66
CA GLN A 86 -2.05 18.04 -14.46
C GLN A 86 -0.64 18.13 -15.08
N GLY A 87 -0.18 17.10 -15.80
CA GLY A 87 1.12 17.09 -16.47
C GLY A 87 2.29 16.68 -15.60
N VAL A 88 2.06 16.16 -14.38
CA VAL A 88 3.13 15.61 -13.54
C VAL A 88 3.59 14.27 -14.13
N PRO A 89 4.91 14.04 -14.30
CA PRO A 89 5.43 12.76 -14.78
C PRO A 89 5.29 11.69 -13.70
N VAL A 90 4.15 11.01 -13.62
CA VAL A 90 3.82 10.10 -12.51
C VAL A 90 4.46 8.73 -12.57
N ALA A 91 5.17 8.36 -13.65
CA ALA A 91 5.77 7.03 -13.80
C ALA A 91 6.67 6.63 -12.61
N PRO A 92 7.59 7.48 -12.10
CA PRO A 92 8.34 7.17 -10.88
C PRO A 92 7.48 7.06 -9.62
N LEU A 93 6.33 7.77 -9.54
CA LEU A 93 5.42 7.68 -8.40
C LEU A 93 4.63 6.37 -8.39
N TRP A 94 4.32 5.82 -9.57
CA TRP A 94 3.71 4.49 -9.68
C TRP A 94 4.64 3.41 -9.12
N TRP A 95 5.92 3.47 -9.48
CA TRP A 95 6.93 2.56 -8.93
C TRP A 95 7.17 2.80 -7.45
N ALA A 96 7.25 4.05 -7.01
CA ALA A 96 7.34 4.40 -5.60
C ALA A 96 6.20 3.78 -4.78
N LEU A 97 4.96 3.95 -5.25
CA LEU A 97 3.78 3.40 -4.60
C LEU A 97 3.85 1.88 -4.56
N ALA A 98 4.12 1.22 -5.69
CA ALA A 98 4.18 -0.24 -5.78
C ALA A 98 5.24 -0.85 -4.85
N LEU A 99 6.44 -0.27 -4.81
CA LEU A 99 7.51 -0.70 -3.93
C LEU A 99 7.15 -0.42 -2.46
N GLY A 100 6.63 0.77 -2.17
CA GLY A 100 6.23 1.18 -0.84
C GLY A 100 5.18 0.25 -0.23
N VAL A 101 4.03 0.09 -0.89
CA VAL A 101 2.94 -0.76 -0.40
C VAL A 101 3.30 -2.24 -0.41
N GLY A 102 4.09 -2.69 -1.40
CA GLY A 102 4.53 -4.07 -1.51
C GLY A 102 5.46 -4.47 -0.36
N PHE A 103 6.45 -3.63 -0.05
CA PHE A 103 7.40 -3.91 1.03
C PHE A 103 6.83 -3.58 2.41
N GLY A 104 6.14 -2.45 2.55
CA GLY A 104 5.57 -1.99 3.81
C GLY A 104 4.40 -2.81 4.32
N GLY A 105 3.71 -3.56 3.45
CA GLY A 105 2.69 -4.54 3.87
C GLY A 105 3.22 -5.59 4.86
N ASN A 106 4.55 -5.79 4.92
CA ASN A 106 5.21 -6.69 5.86
C ASN A 106 5.59 -6.04 7.21
N LEU A 107 5.38 -4.74 7.38
CA LEU A 107 5.67 -4.04 8.63
C LEU A 107 4.88 -4.61 9.81
N THR A 108 3.65 -5.05 9.57
CA THR A 108 2.79 -5.67 10.58
C THR A 108 2.06 -6.88 9.98
N PRO A 109 1.55 -7.81 10.82
CA PRO A 109 0.80 -8.94 10.33
C PRO A 109 -0.57 -8.55 9.71
N ILE A 110 -1.08 -7.34 9.95
CA ILE A 110 -2.34 -6.86 9.35
C ILE A 110 -2.12 -6.07 8.05
N GLY A 111 -0.87 -5.76 7.70
CA GLY A 111 -0.53 -4.96 6.52
C GLY A 111 -0.75 -5.66 5.18
N ALA A 112 -1.02 -6.97 5.19
CA ALA A 112 -1.45 -7.72 4.03
C ALA A 112 -2.37 -8.88 4.43
N ALA A 113 -3.36 -9.20 3.58
CA ALA A 113 -4.26 -10.33 3.81
C ALA A 113 -3.50 -11.67 3.92
N ALA A 114 -2.41 -11.83 3.15
CA ALA A 114 -1.55 -13.01 3.23
C ALA A 114 -0.89 -13.16 4.61
N ASN A 115 -0.49 -12.05 5.25
CA ASN A 115 0.16 -12.07 6.55
C ASN A 115 -0.82 -12.52 7.64
N VAL A 116 -2.06 -12.00 7.60
CA VAL A 116 -3.14 -12.42 8.50
C VAL A 116 -3.44 -13.92 8.33
N LEU A 117 -3.46 -14.41 7.09
CA LEU A 117 -3.66 -15.83 6.80
C LEU A 117 -2.54 -16.70 7.37
N VAL A 118 -1.27 -16.28 7.23
CA VAL A 118 -0.13 -17.01 7.79
C VAL A 118 -0.23 -17.06 9.31
N VAL A 119 -0.59 -15.94 9.96
CA VAL A 119 -0.79 -15.90 11.42
C VAL A 119 -1.92 -16.84 11.85
N SER A 120 -3.06 -16.85 11.14
CA SER A 120 -4.18 -17.73 11.49
C SER A 120 -3.88 -19.21 11.27
N LEU A 121 -3.09 -19.56 10.25
CA LEU A 121 -2.64 -20.93 10.00
C LEU A 121 -1.54 -21.38 10.97
N SER A 122 -0.74 -20.45 11.50
CA SER A 122 0.30 -20.78 12.49
C SER A 122 -0.31 -21.36 13.77
N ASP A 123 -1.49 -20.87 14.15
CA ASP A 123 -2.26 -21.34 15.30
C ASP A 123 -2.67 -22.81 15.16
N SER A 124 -2.94 -23.30 13.95
CA SER A 124 -3.32 -24.70 13.71
C SER A 124 -2.12 -25.64 13.56
N MET A 125 -0.91 -25.11 13.34
CA MET A 125 0.34 -25.88 13.22
C MET A 125 1.11 -26.03 14.54
N GLY A 126 0.60 -25.47 15.64
CA GLY A 126 1.21 -25.58 16.97
C GLY A 126 2.32 -24.55 17.25
N GLU A 127 2.70 -23.73 16.26
CA GLU A 127 3.62 -22.61 16.43
C GLU A 127 2.89 -21.27 16.25
N ARG A 128 2.43 -20.67 17.35
CA ARG A 128 1.72 -19.38 17.30
C ARG A 128 2.65 -18.23 16.92
N LEU A 129 2.45 -17.65 15.74
CA LEU A 129 3.04 -16.38 15.36
C LEU A 129 2.33 -15.24 16.10
N THR A 130 2.96 -14.72 17.15
CA THR A 130 2.46 -13.55 17.86
C THR A 130 2.72 -12.26 17.08
N PHE A 131 1.87 -11.25 17.28
CA PHE A 131 2.06 -9.91 16.71
C PHE A 131 3.45 -9.33 17.02
N LYS A 132 3.92 -9.50 18.26
CA LYS A 132 5.26 -9.07 18.69
C LYS A 132 6.37 -9.87 18.01
N GLY A 133 6.17 -11.17 17.81
CA GLY A 133 7.09 -12.03 17.06
C GLY A 133 7.22 -11.58 15.61
N TRP A 134 6.11 -11.21 14.97
CA TRP A 134 6.12 -10.63 13.63
C TRP A 134 6.88 -9.31 13.60
N LEU A 135 6.54 -8.35 14.48
CA LEU A 135 7.22 -7.05 14.51
C LEU A 135 8.74 -7.17 14.67
N ARG A 136 9.21 -8.14 15.46
CA ARG A 136 10.64 -8.36 15.68
C ARG A 136 11.40 -8.75 14.42
N ASN A 137 10.76 -9.49 13.51
CA ASN A 137 11.41 -10.07 12.33
C ASN A 137 10.95 -9.39 11.01
N GLY A 138 9.64 -9.23 10.84
CA GLY A 138 9.01 -8.66 9.66
C GLY A 138 9.28 -7.17 9.49
N SER A 139 9.20 -6.36 10.56
CA SER A 139 9.41 -4.91 10.43
C SER A 139 10.85 -4.57 9.99
N PRO A 140 11.92 -5.17 10.55
CA PRO A 140 13.28 -4.95 10.05
C PRO A 140 13.45 -5.34 8.57
N ILE A 141 12.86 -6.46 8.15
CA ILE A 141 12.92 -6.89 6.75
C ILE A 141 12.19 -5.90 5.85
N ALA A 142 10.99 -5.45 6.24
CA ALA A 142 10.21 -4.46 5.50
C ALA A 142 10.96 -3.13 5.36
N LEU A 143 11.61 -2.66 6.43
CA LEU A 143 12.44 -1.45 6.39
C LEU A 143 13.66 -1.63 5.47
N ALA A 144 14.35 -2.77 5.57
CA ALA A 144 15.49 -3.06 4.72
C ALA A 144 15.10 -3.10 3.24
N THR A 145 13.98 -3.75 2.89
CA THR A 145 13.49 -3.78 1.51
C THR A 145 12.98 -2.41 1.03
N CYS A 146 12.40 -1.58 1.90
CA CYS A 146 12.08 -0.19 1.58
C CYS A 146 13.33 0.66 1.28
N ILE A 147 14.42 0.45 2.02
CA ILE A 147 15.71 1.10 1.76
C ILE A 147 16.25 0.65 0.41
N ILE A 148 16.28 -0.66 0.14
CA ILE A 148 16.71 -1.22 -1.14
C ILE A 148 15.85 -0.66 -2.29
N GLY A 149 14.53 -0.61 -2.10
CA GLY A 149 13.59 -0.02 -3.06
C GLY A 149 13.86 1.46 -3.29
N SER A 150 14.18 2.22 -2.25
CA SER A 150 14.54 3.64 -2.35
C SER A 150 15.82 3.85 -3.18
N VAL A 151 16.83 2.99 -2.96
CA VAL A 151 18.07 3.01 -3.75
C VAL A 151 17.81 2.63 -5.20
N ALA A 152 17.04 1.56 -5.44
CA ALA A 152 16.67 1.14 -6.79
C ALA A 152 15.91 2.23 -7.55
N LEU A 153 14.96 2.89 -6.89
CA LEU A 153 14.20 4.01 -7.45
C LEU A 153 15.09 5.22 -7.74
N MET A 154 16.03 5.52 -6.84
CA MET A 154 17.03 6.57 -7.05
C MET A 154 17.88 6.31 -8.29
N LEU A 155 18.37 5.08 -8.45
CA LEU A 155 19.16 4.69 -9.62
C LEU A 155 18.31 4.78 -10.89
N ALA A 156 17.07 4.28 -10.86
CA ALA A 156 16.19 4.31 -12.02
C ALA A 156 15.88 5.74 -12.50
N ILE A 157 15.62 6.66 -11.56
CA ILE A 157 15.40 8.08 -11.88
C ILE A 157 16.69 8.72 -12.44
N LYS A 158 17.86 8.45 -11.83
CA LYS A 158 19.13 9.01 -12.31
C LYS A 158 19.56 8.49 -13.68
N LEU A 159 19.21 7.24 -13.99
CA LEU A 159 19.48 6.62 -15.29
C LEU A 159 18.48 7.02 -16.38
N GLY A 160 17.45 7.81 -16.04
CA GLY A 160 16.43 8.23 -17.00
C GLY A 160 15.55 7.07 -17.49
N LEU A 161 15.29 6.07 -16.64
CA LEU A 161 14.38 4.96 -16.98
C LEU A 161 12.91 5.39 -17.05
N PHE A 162 12.60 6.65 -16.74
CA PHE A 162 11.26 7.24 -16.69
C PHE A 162 11.22 8.61 -17.38
#